data_AF-A0A1J4UGF0-F1
#
_entry.id   AF-A0A1J4UGF0-F1
#
_cell.length_a   1.000
_cell.length_b   1.000
_cell.length_c   1.000
_cell.angle_alpha   90.00
_cell.angle_beta   90.00
_cell.angle_gamma   90.00
#
_symmetry.space_group_name_H-M   'P 1'
#
loop_
_entity.id
_entity.type
_entity.pdbx_description
1 polymer ?
#
loop_
_entity_poly.entity_id
_entity_poly.type
_entity_poly.pdbx_seq_one_letter_code
_entity_poly.pdbx_strand_id
1 'polypeptide(L)'
;MNNYMKALLVPLILVSLIIVCGGCSVVSYNRAEYIAILKSYPEYKYERIETLPEFTYAKSSDKNLIKLKDTFNLEDSAGNGDEMSKLINLMKWVHNIVEYDGNSKNPYPKNTFNIIKTCHEENRGINCRMIATILNEVYLSMGFQARFVTCMPEEKDFKDCHVINEVYSTTFDKWIYMDPTYEAYFKDENGDYLSIREVRERLINDKPLVLNDEINQKPVGSLFRFFYKLGIVKFTRDDYVDYLSKNLFRLNSPVCSEFNYETKDKNRSYIELIPRDYKIKSNPEIKTYDGYEIMTHYTSNPDAFWQKP
;
A
#
# COMPACT_ATOMS: atom_id res chain seq x y z
N MET A 1 -12.37 76.63 9.34
CA MET A 1 -13.27 75.60 8.76
C MET A 1 -12.40 74.64 7.96
N ASN A 2 -12.04 73.50 8.53
CA ASN A 2 -11.21 72.50 7.86
C ASN A 2 -11.68 71.09 8.22
N ASN A 3 -11.66 70.24 7.20
CA ASN A 3 -12.27 68.93 7.14
C ASN A 3 -11.78 67.95 8.21
N TYR A 4 -12.71 67.36 8.96
CA TYR A 4 -12.45 66.20 9.81
C TYR A 4 -12.48 64.91 8.97
N MET A 5 -11.29 64.44 8.63
CA MET A 5 -11.03 63.11 8.09
C MET A 5 -10.90 62.14 9.28
N LYS A 6 -11.98 61.47 9.67
CA LYS A 6 -11.92 60.38 10.66
C LYS A 6 -11.49 59.10 9.96
N ALA A 7 -10.22 58.72 10.14
CA ALA A 7 -9.73 57.39 9.85
C ALA A 7 -10.48 56.36 10.72
N LEU A 8 -11.19 55.41 10.10
CA LEU A 8 -11.63 54.20 10.77
C LEU A 8 -10.41 53.28 10.92
N LEU A 9 -9.94 53.07 12.15
CA LEU A 9 -9.13 51.92 12.49
C LEU A 9 -9.98 50.65 12.31
N VAL A 10 -9.60 49.79 11.35
CA VAL A 10 -10.02 48.39 11.34
C VAL A 10 -8.97 47.63 12.15
N PRO A 11 -9.32 46.96 13.26
CA PRO A 11 -8.37 46.08 13.92
C PRO A 11 -8.14 44.86 13.03
N LEU A 12 -6.88 44.60 12.68
CA LEU A 12 -6.44 43.31 12.16
C LEU A 12 -6.73 42.27 13.25
N ILE A 13 -7.88 41.60 13.16
CA ILE A 13 -8.08 40.34 13.85
C ILE A 13 -7.30 39.31 13.05
N LEU A 14 -6.12 38.94 13.56
CA LEU A 14 -5.49 37.66 13.21
C LEU A 14 -6.52 36.58 13.58
N VAL A 15 -7.29 36.12 12.61
CA VAL A 15 -8.05 34.89 12.76
C VAL A 15 -7.03 33.76 12.67
N SER A 16 -6.45 33.41 13.81
CA SER A 16 -5.86 32.10 14.01
C SER A 16 -6.98 31.07 13.87
N LEU A 17 -7.22 30.65 12.63
CA LEU A 17 -8.11 29.54 12.29
C LEU A 17 -7.42 28.25 12.76
N ILE A 18 -7.51 28.00 14.06
CA ILE A 18 -7.34 26.67 14.63
C ILE A 18 -8.56 25.88 14.13
N ILE A 19 -8.38 25.18 13.01
CA ILE A 19 -9.38 24.22 12.50
C ILE A 19 -9.35 23.01 13.44
N VAL A 20 -10.12 23.07 14.51
CA VAL A 20 -10.56 21.88 15.24
C VAL A 20 -11.77 21.34 14.47
N CYS A 21 -11.51 20.57 13.42
CA CYS A 21 -12.50 19.67 12.85
C CYS A 21 -12.25 18.28 13.44
N GLY A 22 -13.19 17.82 14.26
CA GLY A 22 -13.25 16.41 14.65
C GLY A 22 -13.28 15.53 13.41
N GLY A 23 -12.32 14.60 13.31
CA GLY A 23 -12.31 13.53 12.31
C GLY A 23 -11.22 13.59 11.24
N CYS A 24 -10.47 14.69 11.11
CA CYS A 24 -9.26 14.73 10.29
C CYS A 24 -8.12 15.26 11.15
N SER A 25 -7.52 14.37 11.95
CA SER A 25 -6.17 14.60 12.42
C SER A 25 -5.31 14.74 11.17
N VAL A 26 -4.70 15.89 10.96
CA VAL A 26 -3.44 15.93 10.22
C VAL A 26 -2.50 15.10 11.09
N VAL A 27 -2.40 13.80 10.82
CA VAL A 27 -1.46 12.93 11.52
C VAL A 27 -0.10 13.41 11.05
N SER A 28 0.52 14.29 11.83
CA SER A 28 1.94 14.60 11.68
C SER A 28 2.68 13.34 12.09
N TYR A 29 3.01 12.49 11.12
CA TYR A 29 3.91 11.39 11.35
C TYR A 29 5.28 11.98 11.69
N ASN A 30 5.82 11.67 12.86
CA ASN A 30 7.18 12.09 13.16
C ASN A 30 8.16 11.19 12.41
N ARG A 31 8.46 11.54 11.15
CA ARG A 31 9.41 10.79 10.29
C ARG A 31 10.69 10.45 11.04
N ALA A 32 11.24 11.40 11.80
CA ALA A 32 12.49 11.20 12.52
C ALA A 32 12.38 10.09 13.57
N GLU A 33 11.27 10.00 14.30
CA GLU A 33 11.02 8.92 15.27
C GLU A 33 10.87 7.57 14.56
N TYR A 34 10.08 7.50 13.49
CA TYR A 34 9.89 6.23 12.77
C TYR A 34 11.16 5.75 12.08
N ILE A 35 11.94 6.66 11.49
CA ILE A 35 13.27 6.33 10.96
C ILE A 35 14.20 5.87 12.08
N ALA A 36 14.17 6.49 13.27
CA ALA A 36 14.97 6.04 14.41
C ALA A 36 14.58 4.61 14.85
N ILE A 37 13.30 4.26 14.82
CA ILE A 37 12.82 2.90 15.07
C ILE A 37 13.31 1.92 13.99
N LEU A 38 13.24 2.28 12.71
CA LEU A 38 13.78 1.43 11.64
C LEU A 38 15.30 1.22 11.79
N LYS A 39 16.04 2.28 12.16
CA LYS A 39 17.49 2.25 12.40
C LYS A 39 17.88 1.46 13.65
N SER A 40 17.00 1.32 14.64
CA SER A 40 17.26 0.47 15.82
C SER A 40 17.01 -1.01 15.55
N TYR A 41 16.33 -1.35 14.45
CA TYR A 41 16.11 -2.72 13.98
C TYR A 41 16.54 -2.93 12.51
N PRO A 42 17.80 -2.65 12.15
CA PRO A 42 18.20 -2.63 10.75
C PRO A 42 18.29 -4.04 10.14
N GLU A 43 18.63 -5.03 10.97
CA GLU A 43 19.02 -6.37 10.53
C GLU A 43 17.92 -7.43 10.61
N TYR A 44 18.10 -8.46 9.79
CA TYR A 44 17.38 -9.73 9.83
C TYR A 44 18.32 -10.85 10.31
N LYS A 45 17.79 -12.03 10.67
CA LYS A 45 18.56 -13.19 11.18
C LYS A 45 18.99 -14.19 10.11
N TYR A 46 18.32 -14.22 8.96
CA TYR A 46 18.54 -15.24 7.90
C TYR A 46 18.35 -16.68 8.40
N GLU A 47 17.59 -16.87 9.49
CA GLU A 47 17.31 -18.17 10.07
C GLU A 47 16.44 -19.02 9.14
N ARG A 48 16.86 -20.25 8.88
CA ARG A 48 16.03 -21.22 8.15
C ARG A 48 14.98 -21.80 9.09
N ILE A 49 13.72 -21.76 8.66
CA ILE A 49 12.59 -22.39 9.34
C ILE A 49 12.08 -23.48 8.42
N GLU A 50 12.35 -24.75 8.77
CA GLU A 50 12.01 -25.90 7.90
C GLU A 50 10.50 -26.04 7.64
N THR A 51 9.68 -25.55 8.56
CA THR A 51 8.21 -25.58 8.48
C THR A 51 7.60 -24.33 7.84
N LEU A 52 8.43 -23.42 7.32
CA LEU A 52 7.95 -22.24 6.62
C LEU A 52 7.33 -22.67 5.28
N PRO A 53 6.07 -22.31 4.99
CA PRO A 53 5.46 -22.65 3.72
C PRO A 53 6.11 -21.87 2.57
N GLU A 54 6.04 -22.42 1.36
CA GLU A 54 6.47 -21.72 0.14
C GLU A 54 5.36 -20.84 -0.41
N PHE A 55 5.73 -19.70 -0.98
CA PHE A 55 4.74 -18.87 -1.68
C PHE A 55 4.28 -19.56 -2.96
N THR A 56 2.98 -19.42 -3.26
CA THR A 56 2.39 -19.95 -4.48
C THR A 56 1.61 -18.86 -5.20
N TYR A 57 1.51 -18.99 -6.51
CA TYR A 57 0.90 -17.99 -7.37
C TYR A 57 -0.03 -18.66 -8.38
N ALA A 58 -1.26 -18.15 -8.47
CA ALA A 58 -2.24 -18.65 -9.42
C ALA A 58 -1.77 -18.40 -10.86
N LYS A 59 -1.90 -19.42 -11.71
CA LYS A 59 -1.59 -19.29 -13.14
C LYS A 59 -2.65 -18.41 -13.81
N SER A 60 -2.25 -17.60 -14.78
CA SER A 60 -3.17 -16.80 -15.61
C SER A 60 -4.20 -17.63 -16.38
N SER A 61 -4.01 -18.96 -16.47
CA SER A 61 -4.98 -19.91 -17.00
C SER A 61 -6.13 -20.24 -16.04
N ASP A 62 -6.14 -19.72 -14.81
CA ASP A 62 -7.29 -19.83 -13.90
C ASP A 62 -8.53 -19.20 -14.52
N LYS A 63 -9.69 -19.85 -14.38
CA LYS A 63 -10.93 -19.42 -15.06
C LYS A 63 -11.40 -18.04 -14.60
N ASN A 64 -11.23 -17.70 -13.32
CA ASN A 64 -11.64 -16.39 -12.81
C ASN A 64 -10.66 -15.30 -13.26
N LEU A 65 -9.37 -15.62 -13.33
CA LEU A 65 -8.35 -14.71 -13.84
C LEU A 65 -8.51 -14.44 -15.35
N ILE A 66 -8.79 -15.46 -16.17
CA ILE A 66 -9.14 -15.29 -17.59
C ILE A 66 -10.35 -14.36 -17.70
N LYS A 67 -11.42 -14.67 -16.96
CA LYS A 67 -12.63 -13.84 -16.95
C LYS A 67 -12.33 -12.39 -16.54
N LEU A 68 -11.45 -12.19 -15.56
CA LEU A 68 -11.06 -10.87 -15.08
C LEU A 68 -10.38 -10.08 -16.19
N LYS A 69 -9.39 -10.70 -16.83
CA LYS A 69 -8.66 -10.14 -17.95
C LYS A 69 -9.59 -9.70 -19.08
N ASP A 70 -10.51 -10.57 -19.47
CA ASP A 70 -11.43 -10.33 -20.59
C ASP A 70 -12.50 -9.29 -20.24
N THR A 71 -13.03 -9.31 -19.01
CA THR A 71 -14.10 -8.39 -18.57
C THR A 71 -13.62 -6.94 -18.57
N PHE A 72 -12.38 -6.70 -18.14
CA PHE A 72 -11.81 -5.35 -18.03
C PHE A 72 -10.86 -4.99 -19.16
N ASN A 73 -10.73 -5.86 -20.16
CA ASN A 73 -9.87 -5.67 -21.32
C ASN A 73 -8.43 -5.27 -20.93
N LEU A 74 -7.85 -6.02 -19.99
CA LEU A 74 -6.60 -5.61 -19.32
C LEU A 74 -5.39 -5.59 -20.27
N GLU A 75 -5.43 -6.28 -21.40
CA GLU A 75 -4.40 -6.20 -22.45
C GLU A 75 -4.30 -4.77 -23.02
N ASP A 76 -5.43 -4.11 -23.26
CA ASP A 76 -5.46 -2.73 -23.75
C ASP A 76 -4.96 -1.76 -22.67
N SER A 77 -5.36 -1.98 -21.42
CA SER A 77 -4.89 -1.19 -20.28
C SER A 77 -3.38 -1.35 -20.06
N ALA A 78 -2.82 -2.55 -20.22
CA ALA A 78 -1.39 -2.77 -20.13
C ALA A 78 -0.63 -2.14 -21.29
N GLY A 79 -1.21 -2.19 -22.49
CA GLY A 79 -0.61 -1.74 -23.73
C GLY A 79 0.51 -2.66 -24.23
N ASN A 80 1.20 -2.22 -25.28
CA ASN A 80 2.19 -3.03 -26.01
C ASN A 80 3.66 -2.66 -25.67
N GLY A 81 3.88 -1.94 -24.56
CA GLY A 81 5.22 -1.53 -24.12
C GLY A 81 6.05 -2.65 -23.51
N ASP A 82 7.20 -2.27 -22.92
CA ASP A 82 8.04 -3.20 -22.16
C ASP A 82 7.36 -3.68 -20.86
N GLU A 83 7.99 -4.66 -20.18
CA GLU A 83 7.46 -5.26 -18.94
C GLU A 83 7.09 -4.18 -17.92
N MET A 84 7.98 -3.21 -17.67
CA MET A 84 7.72 -2.15 -16.68
C MET A 84 6.60 -1.22 -17.08
N SER A 85 6.52 -0.87 -18.36
CA SER A 85 5.44 -0.05 -18.89
C SER A 85 4.09 -0.74 -18.66
N LYS A 86 4.01 -2.05 -18.93
CA LYS A 86 2.79 -2.84 -18.67
C LYS A 86 2.44 -2.88 -17.19
N LEU A 87 3.41 -3.15 -16.32
CA LEU A 87 3.19 -3.18 -14.87
C LEU A 87 2.67 -1.83 -14.35
N ILE A 88 3.33 -0.74 -14.73
CA ILE A 88 2.94 0.61 -14.33
C ILE A 88 1.56 0.96 -14.89
N ASN A 89 1.28 0.67 -16.16
CA ASN A 89 -0.02 0.98 -16.76
C ASN A 89 -1.17 0.24 -16.08
N LEU A 90 -0.98 -1.02 -15.69
CA LEU A 90 -1.97 -1.78 -14.92
C LEU A 90 -2.17 -1.20 -13.51
N MET A 91 -1.09 -0.81 -12.82
CA MET A 91 -1.19 -0.09 -11.53
C MET A 91 -1.97 1.23 -11.69
N LYS A 92 -1.67 2.01 -12.73
CA LYS A 92 -2.37 3.26 -13.06
C LYS A 92 -3.85 3.00 -13.38
N TRP A 93 -4.17 1.92 -14.10
CA TRP A 93 -5.54 1.52 -14.37
C TRP A 93 -6.32 1.24 -13.08
N VAL A 94 -5.74 0.47 -12.16
CA VAL A 94 -6.35 0.19 -10.85
C VAL A 94 -6.55 1.47 -10.05
N HIS A 95 -5.53 2.33 -9.98
CA HIS A 95 -5.62 3.62 -9.29
C HIS A 95 -6.80 4.47 -9.81
N ASN A 96 -7.01 4.45 -11.13
CA ASN A 96 -8.01 5.30 -11.77
C ASN A 96 -9.44 4.76 -11.69
N ILE A 97 -9.64 3.43 -11.73
CA ILE A 97 -10.98 2.84 -11.77
C ILE A 97 -11.73 2.87 -10.43
N VAL A 98 -11.04 3.00 -9.30
CA VAL A 98 -11.65 3.02 -7.95
C VAL A 98 -11.33 4.30 -7.19
N GLU A 99 -12.23 4.75 -6.33
CA GLU A 99 -11.97 5.86 -5.40
C GLU A 99 -11.34 5.35 -4.10
N TYR A 100 -10.45 6.14 -3.49
CA TYR A 100 -9.87 5.85 -2.18
C TYR A 100 -10.58 6.65 -1.08
N ASP A 101 -10.90 6.01 0.05
CA ASP A 101 -11.45 6.68 1.24
C ASP A 101 -10.76 6.31 2.57
N GLY A 102 -9.76 5.43 2.51
CA GLY A 102 -8.94 5.02 3.65
C GLY A 102 -9.55 3.96 4.57
N ASN A 103 -10.86 3.94 4.83
CA ASN A 103 -11.42 3.13 5.92
C ASN A 103 -12.68 2.32 5.58
N SER A 104 -13.11 2.31 4.32
CA SER A 104 -14.29 1.55 3.91
C SER A 104 -14.21 0.06 4.22
N LYS A 105 -15.37 -0.57 4.48
CA LYS A 105 -15.45 -2.02 4.66
C LYS A 105 -15.38 -2.76 3.32
N ASN A 106 -14.63 -3.87 3.30
CA ASN A 106 -14.51 -4.72 2.13
C ASN A 106 -15.82 -5.52 1.90
N PRO A 107 -16.43 -5.48 0.69
CA PRO A 107 -17.65 -6.24 0.40
C PRO A 107 -17.41 -7.75 0.46
N TYR A 108 -18.50 -8.52 0.43
CA TYR A 108 -18.45 -9.96 0.26
C TYR A 108 -19.03 -10.35 -1.12
N PRO A 109 -18.35 -11.22 -1.89
CA PRO A 109 -16.95 -11.66 -1.73
C PRO A 109 -15.93 -10.53 -1.92
N LYS A 110 -14.68 -10.78 -1.51
CA LYS A 110 -13.57 -9.83 -1.49
C LYS A 110 -12.63 -10.03 -2.69
N ASN A 111 -13.19 -10.05 -3.89
CA ASN A 111 -12.46 -10.14 -5.15
C ASN A 111 -12.66 -8.89 -6.02
N THR A 112 -11.87 -8.75 -7.07
CA THR A 112 -11.86 -7.57 -7.94
C THR A 112 -13.23 -7.20 -8.48
N PHE A 113 -14.01 -8.16 -9.00
CA PHE A 113 -15.33 -7.87 -9.56
C PHE A 113 -16.25 -7.23 -8.52
N ASN A 114 -16.32 -7.84 -7.34
CA ASN A 114 -17.18 -7.36 -6.27
C ASN A 114 -16.70 -6.02 -5.69
N ILE A 115 -15.40 -5.85 -5.53
CA ILE A 115 -14.82 -4.60 -5.03
C ILE A 115 -15.11 -3.44 -5.99
N ILE A 116 -14.83 -3.61 -7.29
CA ILE A 116 -15.08 -2.59 -8.31
C ILE A 116 -16.58 -2.31 -8.44
N LYS A 117 -17.42 -3.35 -8.50
CA LYS A 117 -18.87 -3.23 -8.55
C LYS A 117 -19.40 -2.40 -7.38
N THR A 118 -19.00 -2.75 -6.15
CA THR A 118 -19.41 -2.03 -4.94
C THR A 118 -18.93 -0.58 -4.95
N CYS A 119 -17.69 -0.30 -5.37
CA CYS A 119 -17.18 1.07 -5.49
C CYS A 119 -18.07 1.94 -6.38
N HIS A 120 -18.50 1.42 -7.53
CA HIS A 120 -19.34 2.16 -8.48
C HIS A 120 -20.82 2.22 -8.08
N GLU A 121 -21.43 1.10 -7.68
CA GLU A 121 -22.87 1.04 -7.37
C GLU A 121 -23.21 1.80 -6.08
N GLU A 122 -22.33 1.77 -5.08
CA GLU A 122 -22.54 2.48 -3.81
C GLU A 122 -21.93 3.90 -3.82
N ASN A 123 -21.26 4.30 -4.91
CA ASN A 123 -20.57 5.59 -5.07
C ASN A 123 -19.69 5.93 -3.85
N ARG A 124 -18.84 4.98 -3.46
CA ARG A 124 -17.96 5.11 -2.29
C ARG A 124 -16.53 4.72 -2.61
N GLY A 125 -15.60 5.27 -1.83
CA GLY A 125 -14.22 4.86 -1.88
C GLY A 125 -13.98 3.50 -1.22
N ILE A 126 -12.74 3.05 -1.32
CA ILE A 126 -12.25 1.80 -0.76
C ILE A 126 -10.89 2.02 -0.07
N ASN A 127 -10.48 1.08 0.78
CA ASN A 127 -9.22 1.18 1.51
C ASN A 127 -8.03 0.55 0.74
N CYS A 128 -6.80 0.79 1.20
CA CYS A 128 -5.56 0.32 0.56
C CYS A 128 -5.55 -1.21 0.35
N ARG A 129 -6.05 -2.00 1.30
CA ARG A 129 -6.13 -3.47 1.17
C ARG A 129 -7.01 -3.90 0.01
N MET A 130 -8.15 -3.24 -0.19
CA MET A 130 -9.05 -3.54 -1.31
C MET A 130 -8.41 -3.19 -2.65
N ILE A 131 -7.72 -2.04 -2.74
CA ILE A 131 -7.02 -1.61 -3.95
C ILE A 131 -5.86 -2.56 -4.27
N ALA A 132 -5.06 -2.93 -3.27
CA ALA A 132 -3.97 -3.90 -3.44
C ALA A 132 -4.46 -5.31 -3.81
N THR A 133 -5.65 -5.69 -3.34
CA THR A 133 -6.33 -6.93 -3.76
C THR A 133 -6.65 -6.89 -5.25
N ILE A 134 -7.22 -5.79 -5.74
CA ILE A 134 -7.51 -5.60 -7.16
C ILE A 134 -6.24 -5.72 -8.00
N LEU A 135 -5.20 -4.95 -7.65
CA LEU A 135 -3.96 -4.96 -8.43
C LEU A 135 -3.29 -6.34 -8.42
N ASN A 136 -3.36 -7.06 -7.31
CA ASN A 136 -2.82 -8.41 -7.24
C ASN A 136 -3.49 -9.34 -8.25
N GLU A 137 -4.83 -9.39 -8.25
CA GLU A 137 -5.58 -10.24 -9.18
C GLU A 137 -5.41 -9.82 -10.64
N VAL A 138 -5.31 -8.51 -10.90
CA VAL A 138 -4.96 -7.95 -12.21
C VAL A 138 -3.60 -8.46 -12.70
N TYR A 139 -2.56 -8.37 -11.89
CA TYR A 139 -1.23 -8.87 -12.26
C TYR A 139 -1.23 -10.38 -12.52
N LEU A 140 -1.86 -11.18 -11.65
CA LEU A 140 -1.97 -12.62 -11.84
C LEU A 140 -2.72 -12.96 -13.13
N SER A 141 -3.77 -12.21 -13.47
CA SER A 141 -4.53 -12.41 -14.71
C SER A 141 -3.72 -12.14 -15.97
N MET A 142 -2.72 -11.27 -15.88
CA MET A 142 -1.78 -10.94 -16.94
C MET A 142 -0.54 -11.86 -16.95
N GLY A 143 -0.47 -12.81 -16.02
CA GLY A 143 0.63 -13.77 -15.91
C GLY A 143 1.86 -13.26 -15.14
N PHE A 144 1.75 -12.10 -14.48
CA PHE A 144 2.81 -11.58 -13.63
C PHE A 144 2.72 -12.21 -12.24
N GLN A 145 3.86 -12.67 -11.72
CA GLN A 145 3.96 -13.19 -10.36
C GLN A 145 3.92 -12.01 -9.38
N ALA A 146 2.80 -11.85 -8.68
CA ALA A 146 2.59 -10.74 -7.75
C ALA A 146 1.95 -11.24 -6.46
N ARG A 147 2.12 -10.46 -5.39
CA ARG A 147 1.39 -10.62 -4.13
C ARG A 147 1.20 -9.26 -3.47
N PHE A 148 0.14 -9.10 -2.68
CA PHE A 148 0.02 -7.93 -1.84
C PHE A 148 0.84 -8.10 -0.55
N VAL A 149 1.41 -7.01 -0.06
CA VAL A 149 2.19 -6.96 1.18
C VAL A 149 1.56 -5.94 2.11
N THR A 150 1.17 -6.40 3.29
CA THR A 150 0.78 -5.54 4.40
C THR A 150 2.04 -5.02 5.07
N CYS A 151 2.28 -3.72 4.90
CA CYS A 151 3.34 -2.96 5.52
C CYS A 151 2.86 -2.50 6.91
N MET A 152 3.45 -3.06 7.95
CA MET A 152 3.01 -2.93 9.34
C MET A 152 4.02 -2.11 10.17
N PRO A 153 3.55 -1.35 11.17
CA PRO A 153 4.42 -0.65 12.09
C PRO A 153 5.01 -1.58 13.17
N GLU A 154 5.87 -1.02 14.03
CA GLU A 154 6.47 -1.75 15.17
C GLU A 154 5.41 -2.26 16.13
N GLU A 155 4.47 -1.38 16.49
CA GLU A 155 3.46 -1.65 17.48
C GLU A 155 2.56 -2.82 17.05
N LYS A 156 2.18 -3.65 18.03
CA LYS A 156 1.21 -4.74 17.80
C LYS A 156 -0.22 -4.22 17.72
N ASP A 157 -0.52 -3.22 18.54
CA ASP A 157 -1.82 -2.56 18.60
C ASP A 157 -1.75 -1.25 17.80
N PHE A 158 -1.99 -1.34 16.50
CA PHE A 158 -1.99 -0.21 15.59
C PHE A 158 -3.40 -0.01 15.01
N LYS A 159 -3.73 1.26 14.73
CA LYS A 159 -5.03 1.63 14.13
C LYS A 159 -5.02 1.62 12.61
N ASP A 160 -3.83 1.64 12.01
CA ASP A 160 -3.65 1.83 10.59
C ASP A 160 -2.30 1.25 10.14
N CYS A 161 -2.31 0.67 8.94
CA CYS A 161 -1.19 0.06 8.24
C CYS A 161 -1.37 0.30 6.73
N HIS A 162 -0.32 0.10 5.95
CA HIS A 162 -0.42 0.24 4.50
C HIS A 162 -0.43 -1.11 3.79
N VAL A 163 -1.11 -1.23 2.65
CA VAL A 163 -1.09 -2.44 1.83
C VAL A 163 -0.76 -2.06 0.40
N ILE A 164 0.29 -2.67 -0.14
CA ILE A 164 0.82 -2.43 -1.48
C ILE A 164 1.04 -3.77 -2.18
N ASN A 165 1.53 -3.75 -3.42
CA ASN A 165 1.88 -4.95 -4.16
C ASN A 165 3.39 -5.01 -4.40
N GLU A 166 3.92 -6.22 -4.39
CA GLU A 166 5.18 -6.50 -5.08
C GLU A 166 4.92 -7.42 -6.26
N VAL A 167 5.60 -7.15 -7.36
CA VAL A 167 5.52 -7.92 -8.60
C VAL A 167 6.93 -8.27 -9.05
N TYR A 168 7.16 -9.53 -9.39
CA TYR A 168 8.47 -9.99 -9.83
C TYR A 168 8.68 -9.59 -11.29
N SER A 169 9.70 -8.77 -11.54
CA SER A 169 10.14 -8.44 -12.89
C SER A 169 11.16 -9.47 -13.35
N THR A 170 10.85 -10.09 -14.50
CA THR A 170 11.78 -11.00 -15.18
C THR A 170 12.90 -10.26 -15.90
N THR A 171 12.67 -8.99 -16.29
CA THR A 171 13.68 -8.11 -16.89
C THR A 171 14.78 -7.76 -15.90
N PHE A 172 14.42 -7.47 -14.64
CA PHE A 172 15.37 -7.07 -13.59
C PHE A 172 15.75 -8.20 -12.63
N ASP A 173 15.19 -9.41 -12.82
CA ASP A 173 15.36 -10.58 -11.95
C ASP A 173 15.05 -10.31 -10.47
N LYS A 174 14.10 -9.40 -10.18
CA LYS A 174 13.80 -8.95 -8.81
C LYS A 174 12.34 -8.52 -8.60
N TRP A 175 11.94 -8.50 -7.34
CA TRP A 175 10.67 -7.93 -6.89
C TRP A 175 10.65 -6.41 -7.04
N ILE A 176 9.54 -5.83 -7.49
CA ILE A 176 9.36 -4.39 -7.66
C ILE A 176 8.19 -3.89 -6.82
N TYR A 177 8.40 -2.76 -6.15
CA TYR A 177 7.39 -2.04 -5.38
C TYR A 177 6.33 -1.40 -6.29
N MET A 178 5.06 -1.69 -6.05
CA MET A 178 3.93 -1.10 -6.77
C MET A 178 2.79 -0.75 -5.80
N ASP A 179 2.42 0.53 -5.74
CA ASP A 179 1.33 0.98 -4.88
C ASP A 179 0.21 1.65 -5.69
N PRO A 180 -0.92 0.93 -5.90
CA PRO A 180 -2.05 1.48 -6.64
C PRO A 180 -2.85 2.52 -5.84
N THR A 181 -2.66 2.63 -4.53
CA THR A 181 -3.35 3.62 -3.70
C THR A 181 -2.88 5.03 -4.03
N TYR A 182 -1.57 5.18 -4.22
CA TYR A 182 -0.90 6.46 -4.44
C TYR A 182 -0.32 6.62 -5.86
N GLU A 183 -0.57 5.66 -6.75
CA GLU A 183 0.08 5.57 -8.07
C GLU A 183 1.61 5.63 -7.95
N ALA A 184 2.16 4.93 -6.94
CA ALA A 184 3.54 5.10 -6.52
C ALA A 184 4.42 3.90 -6.88
N TYR A 185 5.60 4.20 -7.42
CA TYR A 185 6.73 3.28 -7.50
C TYR A 185 8.02 4.05 -7.22
N PHE A 186 9.05 3.32 -6.80
CA PHE A 186 10.34 3.91 -6.44
C PHE A 186 11.42 3.55 -7.44
N LYS A 187 12.33 4.50 -7.64
CA LYS A 187 13.63 4.33 -8.28
C LYS A 187 14.73 4.78 -7.34
N ASP A 188 15.96 4.36 -7.62
CA ASP A 188 17.14 5.02 -7.07
C ASP A 188 17.62 6.19 -7.94
N GLU A 189 18.72 6.80 -7.52
CA GLU A 189 19.36 7.92 -8.19
C GLU A 189 19.87 7.59 -9.61
N ASN A 190 20.05 6.31 -9.94
CA ASN A 190 20.48 5.85 -11.27
C ASN A 190 19.29 5.50 -12.18
N GLY A 191 18.08 5.53 -11.64
CA GLY A 191 16.84 5.23 -12.36
C GLY A 191 16.40 3.76 -12.27
N ASP A 192 17.06 2.94 -11.46
CA ASP A 192 16.70 1.53 -11.27
C ASP A 192 15.49 1.41 -10.34
N TYR A 193 14.50 0.61 -10.75
CA TYR A 193 13.29 0.35 -9.95
C TYR A 193 13.61 -0.36 -8.64
N LEU A 194 12.89 -0.06 -7.56
CA LEU A 194 13.18 -0.60 -6.23
C LEU A 194 12.13 -1.59 -5.75
N SER A 195 12.60 -2.61 -5.03
CA SER A 195 11.81 -3.51 -4.18
C SER A 195 11.44 -2.86 -2.85
N ILE A 196 10.50 -3.46 -2.12
CA ILE A 196 10.17 -3.06 -0.74
C ILE A 196 11.41 -3.14 0.17
N ARG A 197 12.22 -4.19 0.01
CA ARG A 197 13.48 -4.39 0.73
C ARG A 197 14.41 -3.19 0.53
N GLU A 198 14.65 -2.84 -0.72
CA GLU A 198 15.52 -1.73 -1.11
C GLU A 198 15.01 -0.38 -0.62
N VAL A 199 13.69 -0.15 -0.62
CA VAL A 199 13.08 1.07 -0.07
C VAL A 199 13.35 1.16 1.44
N ARG A 200 13.08 0.08 2.19
CA ARG A 200 13.35 0.02 3.63
C ARG A 200 14.83 0.24 3.94
N GLU A 201 15.73 -0.44 3.23
CA GLU A 201 17.18 -0.30 3.41
C GLU A 201 17.65 1.13 3.14
N ARG A 202 17.08 1.82 2.14
CA ARG A 202 17.41 3.22 1.85
C ARG A 202 16.96 4.17 2.95
N LEU A 203 15.76 3.97 3.52
CA LEU A 203 15.29 4.75 4.69
C LEU A 203 16.21 4.58 5.90
N ILE A 204 16.68 3.36 6.16
CA ILE A 204 17.61 3.06 7.27
C ILE A 204 18.97 3.72 7.06
N ASN A 205 19.45 3.77 5.82
CA ASN A 205 20.80 4.25 5.49
C ASN A 205 20.83 5.70 4.99
N ASP A 206 19.73 6.45 5.14
CA ASP A 206 19.59 7.82 4.65
C ASP A 206 19.96 7.99 3.16
N LYS A 207 19.63 6.99 2.34
CA LYS A 207 19.89 7.00 0.89
C LYS A 207 18.71 7.60 0.12
N PRO A 208 18.96 8.18 -1.08
CA PRO A 208 17.90 8.76 -1.91
C PRO A 208 16.79 7.76 -2.26
N LEU A 209 15.55 8.26 -2.27
CA LEU A 209 14.38 7.58 -2.81
C LEU A 209 13.76 8.48 -3.88
N VAL A 210 13.79 8.03 -5.13
CA VAL A 210 13.21 8.76 -6.25
C VAL A 210 11.80 8.23 -6.51
N LEU A 211 10.80 9.00 -6.12
CA LEU A 211 9.40 8.73 -6.44
C LEU A 211 9.06 9.20 -7.85
N ASN A 212 8.12 8.53 -8.49
CA ASN A 212 7.57 8.98 -9.77
C ASN A 212 6.89 10.35 -9.66
N ASP A 213 6.78 11.03 -10.80
CA ASP A 213 6.22 12.39 -10.87
C ASP A 213 4.71 12.42 -10.68
N GLU A 214 4.03 11.35 -11.07
CA GLU A 214 2.57 11.24 -11.04
C GLU A 214 2.01 10.77 -9.69
N ILE A 215 2.87 10.55 -8.69
CA ILE A 215 2.42 10.14 -7.35
C ILE A 215 1.36 11.10 -6.84
N ASN A 216 0.21 10.56 -6.46
CA ASN A 216 -0.89 11.36 -5.97
C ASN A 216 -1.79 10.55 -5.03
N GLN A 217 -2.40 11.24 -4.08
CA GLN A 217 -3.45 10.66 -3.25
C GLN A 217 -4.80 11.22 -3.70
N LYS A 218 -5.75 10.35 -4.02
CA LYS A 218 -7.13 10.79 -4.23
C LYS A 218 -7.65 11.44 -2.94
N PRO A 219 -8.17 12.68 -2.98
CA PRO A 219 -8.53 13.42 -1.78
C PRO A 219 -9.71 12.76 -1.05
N VAL A 220 -9.52 12.51 0.25
CA VAL A 220 -10.51 11.87 1.13
C VAL A 220 -11.30 12.93 1.90
N GLY A 221 -12.63 12.86 1.83
CA GLY A 221 -13.54 13.76 2.57
C GLY A 221 -13.84 15.08 1.84
N SER A 222 -15.07 15.55 1.96
CA SER A 222 -15.60 16.68 1.17
C SER A 222 -14.83 17.99 1.37
N LEU A 223 -14.36 18.25 2.60
CA LEU A 223 -13.64 19.48 2.93
C LEU A 223 -12.20 19.47 2.39
N PHE A 224 -11.48 18.36 2.56
CA PHE A 224 -10.15 18.20 1.97
C PHE A 224 -10.24 18.23 0.45
N ARG A 225 -11.23 17.57 -0.16
CA ARG A 225 -11.49 17.62 -1.60
C ARG A 225 -11.74 19.05 -2.10
N PHE A 226 -12.47 19.87 -1.34
CA PHE A 226 -12.67 21.29 -1.67
C PHE A 226 -11.35 22.07 -1.66
N PHE A 227 -10.56 21.95 -0.59
CA PHE A 227 -9.28 22.66 -0.48
C PHE A 227 -8.21 22.13 -1.46
N TYR A 228 -8.21 20.82 -1.74
CA TYR A 228 -7.37 20.20 -2.75
C TYR A 228 -7.69 20.74 -4.14
N LYS A 229 -8.98 20.85 -4.49
CA LYS A 229 -9.42 21.44 -5.77
C LYS A 229 -9.04 22.93 -5.90
N LEU A 230 -8.96 23.64 -4.79
CA LEU A 230 -8.47 25.04 -4.76
C LEU A 230 -6.94 25.15 -4.73
N GLY A 231 -6.20 24.04 -4.69
CA GLY A 231 -4.74 24.03 -4.59
C GLY A 231 -4.19 24.49 -3.24
N ILE A 232 -5.04 24.58 -2.22
CA ILE A 232 -4.70 25.07 -0.87
C ILE A 232 -4.02 23.97 -0.05
N VAL A 233 -4.40 22.70 -0.26
CA VAL A 233 -3.76 21.53 0.37
C VAL A 233 -3.33 20.58 -0.74
N LYS A 234 -2.12 20.04 -0.64
CA LYS A 234 -1.57 19.08 -1.59
C LYS A 234 -0.93 17.94 -0.82
N PHE A 235 -1.19 16.73 -1.28
CA PHE A 235 -0.38 15.57 -0.92
C PHE A 235 1.03 15.77 -1.48
N THR A 236 2.04 15.49 -0.66
CA THR A 236 3.44 15.62 -1.05
C THR A 236 4.13 14.26 -1.05
N ARG A 237 5.26 14.19 -1.76
CA ARG A 237 6.18 13.05 -1.70
C ARG A 237 6.63 12.78 -0.26
N ASP A 238 6.82 13.84 0.52
CA ASP A 238 7.23 13.73 1.90
C ASP A 238 6.14 13.08 2.77
N ASP A 239 4.87 13.43 2.57
CA ASP A 239 3.77 12.78 3.31
C ASP A 239 3.73 11.26 3.06
N TYR A 240 4.05 10.83 1.84
CA TYR A 240 4.13 9.41 1.51
C TYR A 240 5.30 8.72 2.20
N VAL A 241 6.49 9.31 2.14
CA VAL A 241 7.69 8.76 2.78
C VAL A 241 7.54 8.70 4.30
N ASP A 242 6.90 9.71 4.90
CA ASP A 242 6.51 9.71 6.31
C ASP A 242 5.65 8.49 6.65
N TYR A 243 4.61 8.28 5.84
CA TYR A 243 3.68 7.18 6.03
C TYR A 243 4.34 5.81 5.90
N LEU A 244 5.25 5.66 4.93
CA LEU A 244 6.03 4.43 4.75
C LEU A 244 7.06 4.22 5.86
N SER A 245 7.68 5.27 6.38
CA SER A 245 8.66 5.16 7.47
C SER A 245 8.05 4.50 8.71
N LYS A 246 6.77 4.79 9.00
CA LYS A 246 6.01 4.10 10.03
C LYS A 246 5.77 2.62 9.67
N ASN A 247 5.38 2.34 8.44
CA ASN A 247 4.77 1.07 8.05
C ASN A 247 5.75 0.05 7.44
N LEU A 248 7.05 0.33 7.28
CA LEU A 248 8.04 -0.62 6.75
C LEU A 248 8.81 -1.37 7.84
N PHE A 249 8.19 -1.58 9.01
CA PHE A 249 8.82 -2.27 10.13
C PHE A 249 8.66 -3.80 10.04
N ARG A 250 7.43 -4.29 9.78
CA ARG A 250 7.13 -5.70 9.49
C ARG A 250 6.38 -5.82 8.18
N LEU A 251 6.56 -6.93 7.48
CA LEU A 251 5.93 -7.16 6.16
C LEU A 251 5.19 -8.49 6.18
N ASN A 252 3.87 -8.46 5.96
CA ASN A 252 3.02 -9.64 5.99
C ASN A 252 2.37 -9.88 4.62
N SER A 253 2.52 -11.09 4.08
CA SER A 253 2.01 -11.46 2.75
C SER A 253 1.27 -12.80 2.82
N PRO A 254 0.21 -13.01 2.04
CA PRO A 254 -0.43 -14.32 1.93
C PRO A 254 0.53 -15.34 1.34
N VAL A 255 0.45 -16.59 1.82
CA VAL A 255 1.20 -17.73 1.26
C VAL A 255 0.73 -18.03 -0.16
N CYS A 256 -0.58 -17.97 -0.40
CA CYS A 256 -1.16 -18.18 -1.72
C CYS A 256 -1.62 -16.84 -2.31
N SER A 257 -1.02 -16.45 -3.43
CA SER A 257 -1.46 -15.31 -4.22
C SER A 257 -2.40 -15.79 -5.33
N GLU A 258 -3.70 -15.62 -5.09
CA GLU A 258 -4.75 -16.15 -5.96
C GLU A 258 -5.99 -15.26 -5.96
N PHE A 259 -6.85 -15.48 -6.95
CA PHE A 259 -8.14 -14.81 -7.03
C PHE A 259 -9.00 -15.09 -5.78
N ASN A 260 -9.66 -14.06 -5.26
CA ASN A 260 -10.60 -14.15 -4.15
C ASN A 260 -9.98 -14.60 -2.80
N TYR A 261 -8.66 -14.56 -2.65
CA TYR A 261 -7.98 -15.02 -1.42
C TYR A 261 -8.47 -14.31 -0.16
N GLU A 262 -8.81 -13.02 -0.25
CA GLU A 262 -9.23 -12.22 0.90
C GLU A 262 -10.62 -12.59 1.44
N THR A 263 -11.43 -13.38 0.70
CA THR A 263 -12.80 -13.80 1.08
C THR A 263 -12.80 -14.76 2.26
N LYS A 264 -13.59 -14.43 3.30
CA LYS A 264 -13.63 -15.15 4.59
C LYS A 264 -14.47 -16.42 4.49
N ASP A 265 -14.02 -17.37 3.67
CA ASP A 265 -14.70 -18.63 3.39
C ASP A 265 -13.82 -19.87 3.59
N LYS A 266 -12.54 -19.69 3.97
CA LYS A 266 -11.57 -20.75 4.19
C LYS A 266 -10.43 -20.34 5.14
N ASN A 267 -9.70 -21.34 5.63
CA ASN A 267 -8.46 -21.14 6.37
C ASN A 267 -7.41 -20.48 5.47
N ARG A 268 -6.55 -19.64 6.06
CA ARG A 268 -5.53 -18.89 5.35
C ARG A 268 -4.21 -18.89 6.08
N SER A 269 -3.14 -18.84 5.29
CA SER A 269 -1.79 -18.74 5.79
C SER A 269 -1.11 -17.48 5.28
N TYR A 270 -0.35 -16.84 6.15
CA TYR A 270 0.46 -15.66 5.83
C TYR A 270 1.89 -15.91 6.32
N ILE A 271 2.85 -15.28 5.66
CA ILE A 271 4.21 -15.16 6.16
C ILE A 271 4.43 -13.72 6.57
N GLU A 272 4.99 -13.51 7.76
CA GLU A 272 5.40 -12.19 8.24
C GLU A 272 6.91 -12.14 8.43
N LEU A 273 7.57 -11.26 7.66
CA LEU A 273 8.97 -10.90 7.84
C LEU A 273 9.10 -9.90 9.00
N ILE A 274 9.91 -10.29 9.99
CA ILE A 274 10.17 -9.49 11.19
C ILE A 274 11.68 -9.22 11.35
N PRO A 275 12.08 -8.04 11.88
CA PRO A 275 13.47 -7.77 12.21
C PRO A 275 14.03 -8.72 13.28
N ARG A 276 15.37 -8.83 13.34
CA ARG A 276 16.12 -9.79 14.17
C ARG A 276 15.60 -9.94 15.60
N ASP A 277 15.34 -8.83 16.28
CA ASP A 277 15.01 -8.83 17.71
C ASP A 277 13.53 -8.56 18.02
N TYR A 278 12.66 -8.67 17.01
CA TYR A 278 11.24 -8.49 17.23
C TYR A 278 10.63 -9.66 18.01
N LYS A 279 9.95 -9.34 19.13
CA LYS A 279 9.37 -10.35 20.02
C LYS A 279 8.04 -10.88 19.49
N ILE A 280 7.97 -12.17 19.19
CA ILE A 280 6.74 -12.89 18.82
C ILE A 280 6.19 -13.71 20.00
N LYS A 281 4.89 -13.99 19.99
CA LYS A 281 4.24 -14.82 21.03
C LYS A 281 4.35 -16.32 20.72
N SER A 282 4.17 -16.68 19.47
CA SER A 282 4.25 -18.06 18.97
C SER A 282 4.62 -18.04 17.48
N ASN A 283 5.07 -19.19 16.96
CA ASN A 283 5.31 -19.39 15.55
C ASN A 283 4.89 -20.82 15.13
N PRO A 284 3.81 -20.98 14.34
CA PRO A 284 2.93 -19.93 13.84
C PRO A 284 2.08 -19.29 14.95
N GLU A 285 1.55 -18.10 14.69
CA GLU A 285 0.40 -17.54 15.42
C GLU A 285 -0.89 -17.93 14.71
N ILE A 286 -1.86 -18.46 15.46
CA ILE A 286 -3.15 -18.90 14.91
C ILE A 286 -4.25 -18.05 15.53
N LYS A 287 -5.10 -17.46 14.68
CA LYS A 287 -6.28 -16.70 15.09
C LYS A 287 -7.53 -17.27 14.44
N THR A 288 -8.55 -17.55 15.24
CA THR A 288 -9.84 -18.06 14.76
C THR A 288 -10.83 -16.90 14.58
N TYR A 289 -11.44 -16.81 13.39
CA TYR A 289 -12.47 -15.83 13.04
C TYR A 289 -13.63 -16.53 12.35
N ASP A 290 -14.83 -16.43 12.93
CA ASP A 290 -16.08 -16.90 12.29
C ASP A 290 -16.01 -18.36 11.77
N GLY A 291 -15.29 -19.24 12.49
CA GLY A 291 -15.13 -20.66 12.12
C GLY A 291 -13.95 -20.98 11.20
N TYR A 292 -13.14 -19.97 10.83
CA TYR A 292 -11.94 -20.14 10.00
C TYR A 292 -10.67 -19.73 10.75
N GLU A 293 -9.54 -20.31 10.37
CA GLU A 293 -8.23 -20.01 10.96
C GLU A 293 -7.39 -19.14 10.04
N ILE A 294 -6.76 -18.12 10.62
CA ILE A 294 -5.67 -17.36 10.02
C ILE A 294 -4.38 -17.77 10.73
N MET A 295 -3.47 -18.41 10.00
CA MET A 295 -2.17 -18.84 10.45
C MET A 295 -1.09 -17.89 9.95
N THR A 296 -0.34 -17.24 10.84
CA THR A 296 0.79 -16.38 10.50
C THR A 296 2.09 -17.07 10.89
N HIS A 297 2.91 -17.41 9.89
CA HIS A 297 4.26 -17.90 10.07
C HIS A 297 5.22 -16.71 10.13
N TYR A 298 6.02 -16.62 11.19
CA TYR A 298 7.03 -15.59 11.32
C TYR A 298 8.36 -16.07 10.77
N THR A 299 9.05 -15.20 10.04
CA THR A 299 10.43 -15.41 9.59
C THR A 299 11.25 -14.16 9.81
N SER A 300 12.51 -14.31 10.16
CA SER A 300 13.50 -13.23 10.09
C SER A 300 14.53 -13.52 9.00
N ASN A 301 14.14 -14.29 7.97
CA ASN A 301 14.94 -14.56 6.80
C ASN A 301 14.34 -13.82 5.58
N PRO A 302 14.99 -12.74 5.13
CA PRO A 302 14.49 -11.95 4.00
C PRO A 302 14.57 -12.73 2.70
N ASP A 303 15.51 -13.67 2.55
CA ASP A 303 15.66 -14.46 1.32
C ASP A 303 14.56 -15.52 1.21
N ALA A 304 14.07 -16.02 2.34
CA ALA A 304 12.88 -16.88 2.37
C ALA A 304 11.60 -16.07 2.07
N PHE A 305 11.51 -14.83 2.56
CA PHE A 305 10.36 -13.97 2.29
C PHE A 305 10.33 -13.53 0.82
N TRP A 306 11.43 -12.99 0.30
CA TRP A 306 11.58 -12.52 -1.08
C TRP A 306 12.16 -13.56 -2.02
N GLN A 307 11.87 -14.84 -1.77
CA GLN A 307 12.25 -15.91 -2.69
C GLN A 307 11.72 -15.61 -4.10
N LYS A 308 12.48 -16.05 -5.11
CA LYS A 308 12.07 -15.98 -6.51
C LYS A 308 10.82 -16.87 -6.70
N PRO A 309 9.78 -16.38 -7.40
CA PRO A 309 8.51 -17.11 -7.56
C PRO A 309 8.60 -18.30 -8.53
#